data_AF-A0A328PSI8-F1
#
_entry.id   AF-A0A328PSI8-F1
#
_cell.length_a   1.000
_cell.length_b   1.000
_cell.length_c   1.000
_cell.angle_alpha   90.00
_cell.angle_beta   90.00
_cell.angle_gamma   90.00
#
_symmetry.space_group_name_H-M   'P 1'
#
loop_
_entity.id
_entity.type
_entity.pdbx_description
1 polymer ?
#
loop_
_entity_poly.entity_id
_entity_poly.type
_entity_poly.pdbx_seq_one_letter_code
_entity_poly.pdbx_strand_id
1 'polypeptide(L)'
;MKLIYISSYSLAYPEVFKTLFEHFQIDSIDFYKKGLSPNVTDKKLVFFEQQVELNVKLSNPSTSINFFEIPKGQDLVDPEKCRDYVQSLINSKYSSLPKETTFLIETLAINHIKWKLETLSNSYTFLLFTNKHKKSLDLSLGGQNWKRIHMASPEPEKSWMDALKRARKEESEDRFEHTLRVLDFANQIAIWCALDDLTKSKLLLSCAYHDFAKNWSTTKLLNYATKIYSKPKKELESELWSLHGPVAKYYLEKTFKLDSDVLEAIEYHTKPIASLNKIGQLLVISDKLEPHKKESYSPQQYETMINQIKQGKIQEVFKYILENPTKS
;
A
#
# COMPACT_ATOMS: atom_id res chain seq x y z
N MET A 1 22.19 -18.27 3.60
CA MET A 1 21.61 -18.52 4.96
C MET A 1 20.36 -19.40 4.85
N LYS A 2 20.20 -20.42 5.70
CA LYS A 2 18.98 -21.27 5.71
C LYS A 2 17.90 -20.65 6.61
N LEU A 3 16.71 -20.37 6.04
CA LEU A 3 15.58 -19.77 6.75
C LEU A 3 14.53 -20.84 7.07
N ILE A 4 14.02 -20.87 8.30
CA ILE A 4 12.89 -21.73 8.71
C ILE A 4 11.77 -20.82 9.21
N TYR A 5 10.63 -20.80 8.54
CA TYR A 5 9.47 -20.00 8.94
C TYR A 5 8.48 -20.82 9.79
N ILE A 6 8.13 -20.30 10.96
CA ILE A 6 7.19 -20.88 11.92
C ILE A 6 6.05 -19.88 12.11
N SER A 7 4.82 -20.28 11.76
CA SER A 7 3.64 -19.44 11.92
C SER A 7 2.40 -20.23 12.33
N SER A 8 1.55 -19.59 13.13
CA SER A 8 0.20 -20.05 13.47
C SER A 8 -0.89 -19.49 12.53
N TYR A 9 -0.53 -18.63 11.57
CA TYR A 9 -1.44 -17.96 10.65
C TYR A 9 -1.17 -18.34 9.19
N SER A 10 -2.23 -18.51 8.41
CA SER A 10 -2.18 -19.06 7.05
C SER A 10 -1.73 -18.08 5.95
N LEU A 11 -1.11 -16.94 6.28
CA LEU A 11 -0.65 -15.94 5.30
C LEU A 11 0.71 -15.37 5.66
N ALA A 12 1.71 -15.60 4.80
CA ALA A 12 2.99 -14.88 4.83
C ALA A 12 2.87 -13.54 4.08
N TYR A 13 3.47 -12.48 4.63
CA TYR A 13 3.36 -11.11 4.11
C TYR A 13 4.50 -10.76 3.14
N PRO A 14 4.22 -10.22 1.93
CA PRO A 14 5.25 -9.81 0.97
C PRO A 14 6.29 -8.83 1.53
N GLU A 15 5.88 -7.95 2.45
CA GLU A 15 6.76 -6.96 3.09
C GLU A 15 7.83 -7.61 3.99
N VAL A 16 7.51 -8.74 4.61
CA VAL A 16 8.49 -9.51 5.41
C VAL A 16 9.61 -9.98 4.50
N PHE A 17 9.27 -10.63 3.40
CA PHE A 17 10.26 -11.15 2.46
C PHE A 17 11.11 -10.05 1.84
N LYS A 18 10.51 -8.93 1.43
CA LYS A 18 11.24 -7.77 0.91
C LYS A 18 12.27 -7.23 1.91
N THR A 19 11.89 -7.09 3.18
CA THR A 19 12.80 -6.67 4.25
C THR A 19 13.97 -7.62 4.40
N LEU A 20 13.68 -8.92 4.32
CA LEU A 20 14.66 -9.97 4.46
C LEU A 20 15.69 -9.90 3.30
N PHE A 21 15.26 -9.67 2.07
CA PHE A 21 16.17 -9.48 0.93
C PHE A 21 16.99 -8.17 0.96
N GLU A 22 16.46 -7.09 1.55
CA GLU A 22 17.19 -5.82 1.69
C GLU A 22 18.33 -5.90 2.72
N HIS A 23 18.18 -6.74 3.73
CA HIS A 23 19.09 -6.77 4.89
C HIS A 23 19.97 -8.02 4.97
N PHE A 24 19.63 -9.08 4.25
CA PHE A 24 20.36 -10.34 4.31
C PHE A 24 20.62 -10.86 2.89
N GLN A 25 21.77 -11.50 2.67
CA GLN A 25 21.98 -12.30 1.47
C GLN A 25 21.16 -13.59 1.62
N ILE A 26 19.99 -13.57 0.99
CA ILE A 26 19.01 -14.63 1.04
C ILE A 26 19.00 -15.34 -0.28
N ASP A 27 18.87 -16.61 -0.09
CA ASP A 27 19.44 -17.59 -0.93
C ASP A 27 18.20 -18.15 -1.71
N SER A 28 17.00 -18.37 -1.08
CA SER A 28 15.65 -18.67 -1.68
C SER A 28 14.51 -18.59 -0.64
N ILE A 29 13.22 -18.87 -1.02
CA ILE A 29 11.90 -18.85 -0.27
C ILE A 29 10.79 -19.69 -0.97
N ASP A 30 10.02 -20.57 -0.27
CA ASP A 30 8.75 -21.20 -0.76
C ASP A 30 7.50 -20.83 0.11
N PHE A 31 6.26 -21.24 -0.23
CA PHE A 31 5.01 -20.79 0.42
C PHE A 31 3.86 -21.83 0.39
N TYR A 32 3.03 -21.91 1.44
CA TYR A 32 1.84 -22.79 1.49
C TYR A 32 0.56 -22.03 1.89
N LYS A 33 -0.56 -22.32 1.19
CA LYS A 33 -1.89 -21.73 1.45
C LYS A 33 -2.87 -22.77 1.97
N LYS A 34 -3.70 -22.37 2.93
CA LYS A 34 -4.81 -23.15 3.45
C LYS A 34 -5.97 -23.22 2.45
N GLY A 35 -6.43 -24.44 2.10
CA GLY A 35 -7.53 -24.68 1.15
C GLY A 35 -8.47 -25.84 1.56
N LEU A 36 -9.62 -25.96 0.88
CA LEU A 36 -10.55 -27.09 1.05
C LEU A 36 -10.18 -28.21 0.08
N SER A 37 -10.33 -29.47 0.50
CA SER A 37 -10.11 -30.65 -0.35
C SER A 37 -10.96 -30.58 -1.62
N PRO A 38 -10.40 -30.84 -2.82
CA PRO A 38 -11.19 -30.98 -4.03
C PRO A 38 -12.08 -32.23 -4.01
N ASN A 39 -11.87 -33.16 -3.08
CA ASN A 39 -12.71 -34.35 -2.91
C ASN A 39 -13.96 -33.99 -2.07
N VAL A 40 -15.10 -33.87 -2.74
CA VAL A 40 -16.36 -33.28 -2.20
C VAL A 40 -16.95 -34.07 -1.02
N THR A 41 -16.62 -35.35 -0.89
CA THR A 41 -17.09 -36.25 0.18
C THR A 41 -16.40 -36.06 1.52
N ASP A 42 -15.21 -35.43 1.52
CA ASP A 42 -14.43 -35.17 2.73
C ASP A 42 -14.10 -33.68 2.76
N LYS A 43 -15.01 -32.87 3.32
CA LYS A 43 -14.85 -31.40 3.54
C LYS A 43 -13.79 -31.11 4.60
N LYS A 44 -12.58 -31.66 4.44
CA LYS A 44 -11.41 -31.40 5.27
C LYS A 44 -10.62 -30.26 4.66
N LEU A 45 -10.07 -29.42 5.53
CA LEU A 45 -9.04 -28.46 5.17
C LEU A 45 -7.76 -29.25 4.84
N VAL A 46 -7.23 -29.07 3.63
CA VAL A 46 -5.99 -29.68 3.17
C VAL A 46 -5.09 -28.60 2.59
N PHE A 47 -3.79 -28.80 2.75
CA PHE A 47 -2.77 -27.89 2.28
C PHE A 47 -2.23 -28.38 0.95
N PHE A 48 -2.16 -27.46 -0.02
CA PHE A 48 -1.61 -27.74 -1.33
C PHE A 48 -0.27 -27.02 -1.47
N GLU A 49 0.74 -27.74 -1.94
CA GLU A 49 1.94 -27.14 -2.51
C GLU A 49 1.51 -26.43 -3.79
N GLN A 50 1.70 -25.12 -3.85
CA GLN A 50 1.47 -24.38 -5.08
C GLN A 50 2.70 -23.52 -5.33
N GLN A 51 3.31 -23.67 -6.51
CA GLN A 51 4.22 -22.66 -7.02
C GLN A 51 3.42 -21.37 -7.16
N VAL A 52 3.71 -20.40 -6.29
CA VAL A 52 3.18 -19.05 -6.43
C VAL A 52 4.21 -18.29 -7.26
N GLU A 53 3.83 -17.85 -8.46
CA GLU A 53 4.55 -16.78 -9.15
C GLU A 53 4.41 -15.51 -8.31
N LEU A 54 5.34 -15.32 -7.38
CA LEU A 54 5.56 -14.04 -6.76
C LEU A 54 6.23 -13.16 -7.81
N ASN A 55 5.45 -12.26 -8.43
CA ASN A 55 5.96 -11.16 -9.24
C ASN A 55 6.68 -10.13 -8.34
N VAL A 56 7.75 -10.57 -7.69
CA VAL A 56 8.74 -9.74 -7.00
C VAL A 56 10.04 -10.07 -7.69
N LYS A 57 10.67 -9.10 -8.36
CA LYS A 57 11.97 -9.30 -9.03
C LYS A 57 13.02 -9.67 -7.97
N LEU A 58 13.22 -10.97 -7.77
CA LEU A 58 14.28 -11.54 -6.95
C LEU A 58 15.62 -11.31 -7.66
N SER A 59 16.58 -10.74 -6.94
CA SER A 59 17.90 -10.38 -7.48
C SER A 59 18.95 -11.49 -7.37
N ASN A 60 18.63 -12.69 -6.86
CA ASN A 60 19.60 -13.80 -6.78
C ASN A 60 18.93 -15.20 -6.84
N PRO A 61 19.45 -16.20 -7.58
CA PRO A 61 18.64 -17.32 -8.06
C PRO A 61 19.06 -18.74 -7.58
N SER A 62 19.51 -18.96 -6.33
CA SER A 62 20.00 -20.31 -5.97
C SER A 62 19.92 -20.69 -4.49
N THR A 63 18.80 -21.30 -4.01
CA THR A 63 18.66 -22.01 -2.70
C THR A 63 17.35 -22.80 -2.55
N SER A 64 17.23 -23.53 -1.44
CA SER A 64 16.06 -24.28 -0.95
C SER A 64 15.64 -23.95 0.51
N ILE A 65 14.34 -23.98 0.86
CA ILE A 65 13.80 -23.78 2.23
C ILE A 65 12.86 -24.92 2.67
N ASN A 66 12.76 -25.14 3.99
CA ASN A 66 11.88 -26.14 4.61
C ASN A 66 10.82 -25.49 5.54
N PHE A 67 9.54 -25.88 5.39
CA PHE A 67 8.39 -25.32 6.12
C PHE A 67 7.82 -26.27 7.17
N PHE A 68 7.34 -25.69 8.28
CA PHE A 68 6.74 -26.42 9.40
C PHE A 68 5.47 -25.73 9.87
N GLU A 69 4.33 -26.36 9.60
CA GLU A 69 3.05 -25.93 10.15
C GLU A 69 2.86 -26.53 11.54
N ILE A 70 2.31 -25.73 12.45
CA ILE A 70 1.98 -26.15 13.81
C ILE A 70 0.58 -26.78 13.78
N PRO A 71 0.41 -28.05 14.20
CA PRO A 71 -0.88 -28.72 14.18
C PRO A 71 -1.96 -27.95 14.95
N LYS A 72 -3.17 -27.91 14.39
CA LYS A 72 -4.31 -27.21 15.01
C LYS A 72 -4.66 -27.88 16.35
N GLY A 73 -4.50 -27.12 17.45
CA GLY A 73 -4.61 -27.60 18.83
C GLY A 73 -3.42 -27.18 19.70
N GLN A 74 -2.29 -26.81 19.07
CA GLN A 74 -1.14 -26.15 19.71
C GLN A 74 -1.05 -24.69 19.27
N ASP A 75 -2.11 -23.91 19.51
CA ASP A 75 -2.03 -22.47 19.25
C ASP A 75 -0.89 -21.91 20.12
N LEU A 76 0.21 -21.44 19.51
CA LEU A 76 1.39 -20.93 20.21
C LEU A 76 1.16 -19.53 20.80
N VAL A 77 -0.02 -19.33 21.38
CA VAL A 77 -0.35 -18.16 22.19
C VAL A 77 0.48 -18.18 23.49
N ASP A 78 0.81 -19.38 23.97
CA ASP A 78 1.64 -19.62 25.15
C ASP A 78 3.15 -19.61 24.80
N PRO A 79 3.92 -18.63 25.33
CA PRO A 79 5.36 -18.54 25.10
C PRO A 79 6.18 -19.76 25.53
N GLU A 80 5.74 -20.51 26.56
CA GLU A 80 6.46 -21.70 27.03
C GLU A 80 6.29 -22.86 26.07
N LYS A 81 5.06 -23.12 25.64
CA LYS A 81 4.76 -24.14 24.63
C LYS A 81 5.45 -23.85 23.31
N CYS A 82 5.56 -22.57 22.93
CA CYS A 82 6.30 -22.14 21.74
C CYS A 82 7.78 -22.51 21.84
N ARG A 83 8.44 -22.15 22.94
CA ARG A 83 9.84 -22.47 23.18
C ARG A 83 10.09 -23.98 23.16
N ASP A 84 9.29 -24.74 23.89
CA ASP A 84 9.45 -26.19 24.01
C ASP A 84 9.23 -26.89 22.68
N TYR A 85 8.26 -26.41 21.88
CA TYR A 85 8.03 -26.87 20.52
C TYR A 85 9.23 -26.58 19.61
N VAL A 86 9.73 -25.34 19.60
CA VAL A 86 10.91 -24.95 18.81
C VAL A 86 12.13 -25.78 19.20
N GLN A 87 12.37 -25.97 20.50
CA GLN A 87 13.47 -26.79 21.00
C GLN A 87 13.33 -28.27 20.58
N SER A 88 12.13 -28.83 20.68
CA SER A 88 11.83 -30.19 20.24
C SER A 88 12.05 -30.37 18.74
N LEU A 89 11.64 -29.37 17.94
CA LEU A 89 11.83 -29.35 16.50
C LEU A 89 13.32 -29.33 16.13
N ILE A 90 14.10 -28.48 16.81
CA ILE A 90 15.56 -28.40 16.66
C ILE A 90 16.19 -29.77 16.97
N ASN A 91 15.82 -30.39 18.09
CA ASN A 91 16.44 -31.63 18.54
C ASN A 91 16.05 -32.85 17.69
N SER A 92 14.82 -32.90 17.18
CA SER A 92 14.27 -34.09 16.50
C SER A 92 14.55 -34.12 15.01
N LYS A 93 14.36 -32.99 14.31
CA LYS A 93 14.38 -32.95 12.84
C LYS A 93 15.56 -32.19 12.27
N TYR A 94 16.26 -31.44 13.12
CA TYR A 94 17.20 -30.41 12.72
C TYR A 94 18.49 -30.40 13.53
N SER A 95 18.77 -31.49 14.23
CA SER A 95 19.96 -31.68 15.05
C SER A 95 21.25 -31.60 14.24
N SER A 96 21.18 -31.79 12.91
CA SER A 96 22.28 -31.68 11.96
C SER A 96 22.40 -30.32 11.26
N LEU A 97 21.57 -29.33 11.63
CA LEU A 97 21.59 -28.03 10.95
C LEU A 97 22.88 -27.24 11.22
N PRO A 98 23.37 -26.47 10.22
CA PRO A 98 24.47 -25.54 10.42
C PRO A 98 24.13 -24.46 11.46
N LYS A 99 25.15 -23.97 12.19
CA LYS A 99 25.01 -22.87 13.17
C LYS A 99 24.44 -21.58 12.57
N GLU A 100 24.58 -21.39 11.26
CA GLU A 100 24.09 -20.22 10.51
C GLU A 100 22.60 -20.29 10.16
N THR A 101 21.86 -21.23 10.75
CA THR A 101 20.42 -21.36 10.53
C THR A 101 19.67 -20.24 11.25
N THR A 102 18.76 -19.58 10.52
CA THR A 102 17.87 -18.55 11.07
C THR A 102 16.43 -19.01 11.13
N PHE A 103 15.81 -18.90 12.29
CA PHE A 103 14.42 -19.21 12.53
C PHE A 103 13.57 -17.93 12.49
N LEU A 104 12.67 -17.83 11.51
CA LEU A 104 11.68 -16.78 11.40
C LEU A 104 10.39 -17.22 12.11
N ILE A 105 9.91 -16.48 13.10
CA ILE A 105 8.75 -16.84 13.91
C ILE A 105 7.74 -15.70 13.89
N GLU A 106 6.51 -15.99 13.46
CA GLU A 106 5.37 -15.08 13.62
C GLU A 106 4.75 -15.24 15.02
N THR A 107 4.51 -14.14 15.73
CA THR A 107 3.88 -14.16 17.06
C THR A 107 3.07 -12.89 17.32
N LEU A 108 2.06 -12.98 18.20
CA LEU A 108 1.31 -11.83 18.70
C LEU A 108 1.98 -11.16 19.93
N ALA A 109 2.94 -11.84 20.57
CA ALA A 109 3.51 -11.45 21.86
C ALA A 109 5.05 -11.40 21.81
N ILE A 110 5.60 -10.60 20.88
CA ILE A 110 7.05 -10.55 20.57
C ILE A 110 7.93 -10.52 21.82
N ASN A 111 7.67 -9.60 22.76
CA ASN A 111 8.52 -9.44 23.95
C ASN A 111 8.54 -10.69 24.85
N HIS A 112 7.41 -11.38 24.98
CA HIS A 112 7.34 -12.61 25.77
C HIS A 112 8.07 -13.76 25.09
N ILE A 113 7.96 -13.87 23.76
CA ILE A 113 8.70 -14.86 22.98
C ILE A 113 10.22 -14.59 23.02
N LYS A 114 10.65 -13.33 22.91
CA LYS A 114 12.06 -12.96 23.04
C LYS A 114 12.67 -13.52 24.31
N TRP A 115 12.05 -13.22 25.45
CA TRP A 115 12.53 -13.66 26.76
C TRP A 115 12.64 -15.19 26.85
N LYS A 116 11.67 -15.92 26.32
CA LYS A 116 11.67 -17.39 26.36
C LYS A 116 12.71 -18.01 25.42
N LEU A 117 13.04 -17.35 24.31
CA LEU A 117 14.04 -17.82 23.36
C LEU A 117 15.48 -17.39 23.72
N GLU A 118 15.70 -16.55 24.74
CA GLU A 118 17.04 -16.03 25.11
C GLU A 118 18.11 -17.12 25.30
N THR A 119 17.72 -18.27 25.84
CA THR A 119 18.65 -19.39 26.04
C THR A 119 19.01 -20.07 24.72
N LEU A 120 18.07 -20.14 23.77
CA LEU A 120 18.25 -20.73 22.45
C LEU A 120 18.97 -19.77 21.50
N SER A 121 18.78 -18.46 21.67
CA SER A 121 19.41 -17.44 20.84
C SER A 121 20.93 -17.41 20.98
N ASN A 122 21.49 -17.98 22.05
CA ASN A 122 22.94 -18.20 22.16
C ASN A 122 23.49 -19.16 21.10
N SER A 123 22.65 -20.05 20.56
CA SER A 123 23.06 -21.12 19.64
C SER A 123 22.50 -20.96 18.23
N TYR A 124 21.42 -20.19 18.06
CA TYR A 124 20.72 -20.01 16.79
C TYR A 124 20.25 -18.57 16.60
N THR A 125 20.11 -18.14 15.34
CA THR A 125 19.57 -16.82 15.01
C THR A 125 18.05 -16.88 14.92
N PHE A 126 17.37 -15.90 15.49
CA PHE A 126 15.90 -15.79 15.46
C PHE A 126 15.47 -14.46 14.85
N LEU A 127 14.43 -14.48 14.04
CA LEU A 127 13.73 -13.31 13.52
C LEU A 127 12.27 -13.40 13.97
N LEU A 128 11.80 -12.42 14.75
CA LEU A 128 10.42 -12.37 15.23
C LEU A 128 9.65 -11.26 14.52
N PHE A 129 8.41 -11.53 14.15
CA PHE A 129 7.50 -10.46 13.72
C PHE A 129 6.06 -10.70 14.16
N THR A 130 5.25 -9.65 14.04
CA THR A 130 3.84 -9.70 14.37
C THR A 130 3.00 -9.04 13.29
N ASN A 131 1.90 -9.68 12.94
CA ASN A 131 0.91 -9.14 12.01
C ASN A 131 0.22 -7.88 12.54
N LYS A 132 0.21 -7.67 13.87
CA LYS A 132 -0.36 -6.47 14.51
C LYS A 132 0.47 -5.21 14.25
N HIS A 133 1.77 -5.36 13.99
CA HIS A 133 2.73 -4.27 13.80
C HIS A 133 3.62 -4.54 12.58
N LYS A 134 3.02 -4.44 11.38
CA LYS A 134 3.61 -4.71 10.06
C LYS A 134 4.80 -3.81 9.64
N LYS A 135 5.34 -3.03 10.57
CA LYS A 135 6.37 -2.02 10.29
C LYS A 135 7.76 -2.43 10.78
N SER A 136 7.89 -3.55 11.50
CA SER A 136 9.16 -3.95 12.09
C SER A 136 9.27 -5.45 12.35
N LEU A 137 10.48 -5.97 12.15
CA LEU A 137 10.95 -7.30 12.59
C LEU A 137 11.96 -7.12 13.73
N ASP A 138 11.99 -8.05 14.67
CA ASP A 138 12.99 -8.09 15.73
C ASP A 138 13.96 -9.24 15.47
N LEU A 139 15.21 -8.92 15.16
CA LEU A 139 16.32 -9.85 14.91
C LEU A 139 17.09 -10.12 16.21
N SER A 140 17.34 -11.38 16.51
CA SER A 140 18.31 -11.81 17.52
C SER A 140 19.70 -11.84 16.91
N LEU A 141 20.69 -11.26 17.60
CA LEU A 141 22.09 -11.22 17.19
C LEU A 141 22.98 -12.16 18.03
N GLY A 142 22.39 -13.19 18.64
CA GLY A 142 23.06 -14.01 19.63
C GLY A 142 22.92 -13.45 21.05
N GLY A 143 22.66 -14.33 22.02
CA GLY A 143 22.44 -13.92 23.41
C GLY A 143 21.22 -13.04 23.63
N GLN A 144 21.26 -12.18 24.65
CA GLN A 144 20.17 -11.27 25.03
C GLN A 144 20.06 -10.04 24.10
N ASN A 145 20.82 -10.00 23.00
CA ASN A 145 20.88 -8.86 22.09
C ASN A 145 19.84 -8.98 20.97
N TRP A 146 18.90 -8.04 20.97
CA TRP A 146 17.83 -7.94 19.97
C TRP A 146 17.89 -6.59 19.25
N LYS A 147 17.87 -6.61 17.92
CA LYS A 147 17.82 -5.42 17.06
C LYS A 147 16.48 -5.35 16.34
N ARG A 148 15.82 -4.19 16.41
CA ARG A 148 14.63 -3.92 15.59
C ARG A 148 15.06 -3.49 14.19
N ILE A 149 14.53 -4.16 13.19
CA ILE A 149 14.69 -3.87 11.77
C ILE A 149 13.35 -3.32 11.27
N HIS A 150 13.37 -2.20 10.56
CA HIS A 150 12.17 -1.67 9.94
C HIS A 150 11.81 -2.51 8.72
N MET A 151 10.54 -2.89 8.61
CA MET A 151 10.08 -3.63 7.45
C MET A 151 10.13 -2.74 6.21
N ALA A 152 10.63 -3.29 5.11
CA ALA A 152 10.54 -2.71 3.78
C ALA A 152 9.09 -2.28 3.56
N SER A 153 8.91 -1.01 3.20
CA SER A 153 7.58 -0.50 2.92
C SER A 153 6.97 -1.31 1.76
N PRO A 154 5.64 -1.53 1.77
CA PRO A 154 4.95 -2.06 0.59
C PRO A 154 5.45 -1.28 -0.63
N GLU A 155 5.64 -2.01 -1.75
CA GLU A 155 6.03 -1.45 -3.05
C GLU A 155 5.40 -0.06 -3.27
N PRO A 156 6.13 0.91 -3.85
CA PRO A 156 5.54 2.19 -4.21
C PRO A 156 4.25 1.91 -4.98
N GLU A 157 3.14 2.50 -4.56
CA GLU A 157 1.87 2.34 -5.22
C GLU A 157 1.97 3.00 -6.59
N LYS A 158 2.31 2.21 -7.61
CA LYS A 158 2.58 2.70 -8.97
C LYS A 158 1.37 2.56 -9.90
N SER A 159 0.40 1.70 -9.56
CA SER A 159 -0.76 1.45 -10.40
C SER A 159 -1.99 2.18 -9.88
N TRP A 160 -2.65 2.93 -10.78
CA TRP A 160 -3.91 3.59 -10.53
C TRP A 160 -5.04 2.59 -10.14
N MET A 161 -4.92 1.31 -10.51
CA MET A 161 -5.89 0.28 -10.13
C MET A 161 -5.85 -0.05 -8.64
N ASP A 162 -4.67 -0.06 -8.03
CA ASP A 162 -4.56 -0.30 -6.59
C ASP A 162 -4.99 0.94 -5.80
N ALA A 163 -4.64 2.13 -6.30
CA ALA A 163 -5.14 3.40 -5.79
C ALA A 163 -6.67 3.43 -5.77
N LEU A 164 -7.31 2.99 -6.86
CA LEU A 164 -8.76 2.94 -6.98
C LEU A 164 -9.41 1.98 -5.96
N LYS A 165 -8.82 0.80 -5.72
CA LYS A 165 -9.30 -0.13 -4.68
C LYS A 165 -9.23 0.48 -3.28
N ARG A 166 -8.30 1.41 -3.04
CA ARG A 166 -8.21 2.13 -1.77
C ARG A 166 -9.19 3.28 -1.70
N ALA A 167 -9.28 4.11 -2.74
CA ALA A 167 -10.23 5.20 -2.85
C ALA A 167 -11.66 4.70 -2.60
N ARG A 168 -12.03 3.54 -3.16
CA ARG A 168 -13.31 2.87 -2.92
C ARG A 168 -13.65 2.64 -1.43
N LYS A 169 -12.65 2.47 -0.58
CA LYS A 169 -12.86 2.22 0.86
C LYS A 169 -13.08 3.51 1.66
N GLU A 170 -12.70 4.65 1.10
CA GLU A 170 -12.75 5.96 1.77
C GLU A 170 -13.86 6.86 1.20
N GLU A 171 -14.32 6.57 -0.02
CA GLU A 171 -15.35 7.32 -0.74
C GLU A 171 -16.75 6.69 -0.57
N SER A 172 -17.79 7.52 -0.61
CA SER A 172 -19.17 7.04 -0.76
C SER A 172 -19.40 6.49 -2.18
N GLU A 173 -20.49 5.75 -2.37
CA GLU A 173 -20.85 5.19 -3.69
C GLU A 173 -20.84 6.25 -4.80
N ASP A 174 -21.63 7.32 -4.63
CA ASP A 174 -21.74 8.41 -5.61
C ASP A 174 -20.41 9.11 -5.89
N ARG A 175 -19.55 9.19 -4.88
CA ARG A 175 -18.24 9.82 -4.99
C ARG A 175 -17.27 8.94 -5.77
N PHE A 176 -17.31 7.64 -5.50
CA PHE A 176 -16.52 6.68 -6.25
C PHE A 176 -16.94 6.60 -7.72
N GLU A 177 -18.24 6.66 -8.00
CA GLU A 177 -18.74 6.76 -9.37
C GLU A 177 -18.22 8.04 -10.07
N HIS A 178 -18.14 9.15 -9.34
CA HIS A 178 -17.46 10.36 -9.84
C HIS A 178 -15.99 10.10 -10.17
N THR A 179 -15.23 9.47 -9.27
CA THR A 179 -13.84 9.09 -9.49
C THR A 179 -13.67 8.20 -10.74
N LEU A 180 -14.57 7.24 -10.99
CA LEU A 180 -14.55 6.40 -12.19
C LEU A 180 -14.75 7.22 -13.47
N ARG A 181 -15.69 8.17 -13.48
CA ARG A 181 -15.93 9.04 -14.64
C ARG A 181 -14.76 9.97 -14.92
N VAL A 182 -14.13 10.51 -13.87
CA VAL A 182 -12.91 11.33 -14.00
C VAL A 182 -11.77 10.49 -14.59
N LEU A 183 -11.61 9.23 -14.17
CA LEU A 183 -10.62 8.32 -14.73
C LEU A 183 -10.87 7.98 -16.20
N ASP A 184 -12.12 7.67 -16.56
CA ASP A 184 -12.48 7.38 -17.95
C ASP A 184 -12.20 8.58 -18.85
N PHE A 185 -12.62 9.77 -18.41
CA PHE A 185 -12.41 10.99 -19.17
C PHE A 185 -10.92 11.37 -19.25
N ALA A 186 -10.15 11.22 -18.17
CA ALA A 186 -8.70 11.41 -18.19
C ALA A 186 -8.00 10.46 -19.17
N ASN A 187 -8.45 9.21 -19.28
CA ASN A 187 -7.95 8.25 -20.26
C ASN A 187 -8.30 8.68 -21.71
N GLN A 188 -9.49 9.25 -21.95
CA GLN A 188 -9.85 9.84 -23.24
C GLN A 188 -8.97 11.05 -23.60
N ILE A 189 -8.73 11.96 -22.65
CA ILE A 189 -7.80 13.09 -22.83
C ILE A 189 -6.41 12.57 -23.19
N ALA A 190 -5.92 11.54 -22.49
CA ALA A 190 -4.61 10.96 -22.78
C ALA A 190 -4.49 10.45 -24.22
N ILE A 191 -5.57 9.89 -24.77
CA ILE A 191 -5.64 9.44 -26.17
C ILE A 191 -5.66 10.65 -27.12
N TRP A 192 -6.55 11.62 -26.89
CA TRP A 192 -6.67 12.81 -27.75
C TRP A 192 -5.40 13.64 -27.82
N CYS A 193 -4.68 13.74 -26.71
CA CYS A 193 -3.44 14.50 -26.63
C CYS A 193 -2.18 13.66 -26.91
N ALA A 194 -2.34 12.37 -27.25
CA ALA A 194 -1.23 11.43 -27.47
C ALA A 194 -0.17 11.48 -26.35
N LEU A 195 -0.62 11.43 -25.09
CA LEU A 195 0.30 11.46 -23.93
C LEU A 195 1.14 10.19 -23.89
N ASP A 196 2.41 10.33 -23.51
CA ASP A 196 3.30 9.20 -23.24
C ASP A 196 2.83 8.38 -22.02
N ASP A 197 3.25 7.11 -21.95
CA ASP A 197 2.81 6.17 -20.93
C ASP A 197 3.09 6.64 -19.51
N LEU A 198 4.22 7.33 -19.30
CA LEU A 198 4.60 7.84 -17.98
C LEU A 198 3.66 8.99 -17.54
N THR A 199 3.43 9.97 -18.42
CA THR A 199 2.50 11.07 -18.17
C THR A 199 1.08 10.54 -17.96
N LYS A 200 0.63 9.59 -18.78
CA LYS A 200 -0.68 8.94 -18.65
C LYS A 200 -0.80 8.21 -17.31
N SER A 201 0.20 7.43 -16.92
CA SER A 201 0.19 6.69 -15.66
C SER A 201 0.10 7.62 -14.45
N LYS A 202 0.86 8.72 -14.45
CA LYS A 202 0.81 9.74 -13.40
C LYS A 202 -0.58 10.41 -13.33
N LEU A 203 -1.15 10.79 -14.47
CA LEU A 203 -2.48 11.36 -14.55
C LEU A 203 -3.55 10.44 -13.95
N LEU A 204 -3.59 9.17 -14.38
CA LEU A 204 -4.59 8.22 -13.88
C LEU A 204 -4.42 7.96 -12.38
N LEU A 205 -3.18 7.88 -11.89
CA LEU A 205 -2.91 7.73 -10.46
C LEU A 205 -3.40 8.96 -9.66
N SER A 206 -3.16 10.17 -10.17
CA SER A 206 -3.68 11.41 -9.59
C SER A 206 -5.22 11.43 -9.57
N CYS A 207 -5.87 11.04 -10.67
CA CYS A 207 -7.34 10.95 -10.76
C CYS A 207 -7.92 9.93 -9.78
N ALA A 208 -7.29 8.77 -9.61
CA ALA A 208 -7.75 7.74 -8.68
C ALA A 208 -7.73 8.20 -7.21
N TYR A 209 -6.91 9.21 -6.87
CA TYR A 209 -6.74 9.69 -5.50
C TYR A 209 -7.25 11.10 -5.22
N HIS A 210 -7.65 11.87 -6.23
CA HIS A 210 -7.95 13.29 -6.05
C HIS A 210 -8.99 13.53 -4.93
N ASP A 211 -10.07 12.74 -4.91
CA ASP A 211 -11.17 12.84 -3.95
C ASP A 211 -11.02 11.88 -2.74
N PHE A 212 -9.83 11.30 -2.50
CA PHE A 212 -9.60 10.26 -1.48
C PHE A 212 -10.06 10.67 -0.06
N ALA A 213 -9.92 11.95 0.28
CA ALA A 213 -10.34 12.49 1.57
C ALA A 213 -11.70 13.22 1.52
N LYS A 214 -12.43 13.17 0.40
CA LYS A 214 -13.63 13.97 0.16
C LYS A 214 -14.76 13.68 1.14
N ASN A 215 -14.99 12.40 1.44
CA ASN A 215 -16.03 11.97 2.37
C ASN A 215 -15.55 11.83 3.82
N TRP A 216 -14.33 12.27 4.13
CA TRP A 216 -13.86 12.27 5.52
C TRP A 216 -14.63 13.25 6.37
N SER A 217 -14.81 12.92 7.65
CA SER A 217 -15.55 13.80 8.57
C SER A 217 -14.86 15.15 8.73
N THR A 218 -15.67 16.20 8.94
CA THR A 218 -15.20 17.57 9.20
C THR A 218 -14.10 17.61 10.26
N THR A 219 -14.30 16.90 11.37
CA THR A 219 -13.32 16.81 12.46
C THR A 219 -12.01 16.18 11.99
N LYS A 220 -12.06 15.12 11.18
CA LYS A 220 -10.87 14.44 10.64
C LYS A 220 -10.12 15.37 9.69
N LEU A 221 -10.82 16.03 8.75
CA LEU A 221 -10.22 16.99 7.82
C LEU A 221 -9.54 18.15 8.57
N LEU A 222 -10.23 18.79 9.51
CA LEU A 222 -9.69 19.92 10.29
C LEU A 222 -8.49 19.50 11.16
N ASN A 223 -8.48 18.29 11.71
CA ASN A 223 -7.35 17.75 12.47
C ASN A 223 -6.08 17.62 11.62
N TYR A 224 -6.21 17.16 10.37
CA TYR A 224 -5.08 17.09 9.44
C TYR A 224 -4.69 18.49 8.95
N ALA A 225 -5.65 19.32 8.56
CA ALA A 225 -5.40 20.66 8.06
C ALA A 225 -4.69 21.56 9.09
N THR A 226 -5.03 21.43 10.38
CA THR A 226 -4.31 22.13 11.47
C THR A 226 -2.82 21.78 11.50
N LYS A 227 -2.47 20.51 11.23
CA LYS A 227 -1.07 20.05 11.17
C LYS A 227 -0.36 20.56 9.91
N ILE A 228 -1.07 20.61 8.79
CA ILE A 228 -0.53 21.05 7.50
C ILE A 228 -0.24 22.55 7.52
N TYR A 229 -1.19 23.36 7.98
CA TYR A 229 -1.10 24.82 7.90
C TYR A 229 -0.62 25.49 9.18
N SER A 230 -0.50 24.75 10.29
CA SER A 230 -0.24 25.32 11.63
C SER A 230 -1.23 26.42 12.01
N LYS A 231 -2.51 26.25 11.65
CA LYS A 231 -3.60 27.18 11.94
C LYS A 231 -4.68 26.54 12.82
N PRO A 232 -5.34 27.31 13.71
CA PRO A 232 -6.50 26.84 14.46
C PRO A 232 -7.64 26.37 13.55
N LYS A 233 -8.40 25.36 14.00
CA LYS A 233 -9.55 24.81 13.25
C LYS A 233 -10.55 25.87 12.80
N LYS A 234 -10.87 26.83 13.68
CA LYS A 234 -11.84 27.91 13.43
C LYS A 234 -11.46 28.75 12.20
N GLU A 235 -10.18 28.91 11.91
CA GLU A 235 -9.70 29.65 10.73
C GLU A 235 -9.79 28.82 9.43
N LEU A 236 -9.87 27.49 9.55
CA LEU A 236 -9.90 26.55 8.42
C LEU A 236 -11.32 26.08 8.08
N GLU A 237 -12.31 26.36 8.95
CA GLU A 237 -13.71 25.97 8.75
C GLU A 237 -14.31 26.59 7.48
N SER A 238 -13.95 27.83 7.14
CA SER A 238 -14.39 28.50 5.91
C SER A 238 -13.87 27.84 4.64
N GLU A 239 -12.81 27.04 4.74
CA GLU A 239 -12.17 26.35 3.61
C GLU A 239 -12.51 24.86 3.55
N LEU A 240 -13.36 24.37 4.45
CA LEU A 240 -13.58 22.95 4.74
C LEU A 240 -13.77 22.11 3.47
N TRP A 241 -14.59 22.58 2.54
CA TRP A 241 -14.86 21.87 1.29
C TRP A 241 -13.58 21.61 0.49
N SER A 242 -12.63 22.54 0.45
CA SER A 242 -11.39 22.44 -0.33
C SER A 242 -10.27 21.66 0.35
N LEU A 243 -10.38 21.42 1.67
CA LEU A 243 -9.32 20.80 2.46
C LEU A 243 -9.03 19.34 2.07
N HIS A 244 -9.95 18.65 1.38
CA HIS A 244 -9.72 17.26 0.98
C HIS A 244 -8.49 17.09 0.07
N GLY A 245 -8.17 18.03 -0.82
CA GLY A 245 -6.96 17.95 -1.65
C GLY A 245 -5.67 17.96 -0.82
N PRO A 246 -5.39 19.02 -0.05
CA PRO A 246 -4.20 19.11 0.80
C PRO A 246 -4.14 18.00 1.87
N VAL A 247 -5.28 17.61 2.44
CA VAL A 247 -5.35 16.50 3.42
C VAL A 247 -5.05 15.16 2.75
N ALA A 248 -5.58 14.90 1.55
CA ALA A 248 -5.25 13.70 0.78
C ALA A 248 -3.76 13.67 0.45
N LYS A 249 -3.18 14.77 -0.05
CA LYS A 249 -1.73 14.87 -0.30
C LYS A 249 -0.92 14.52 0.94
N TYR A 250 -1.22 15.15 2.08
CA TYR A 250 -0.50 14.90 3.34
C TYR A 250 -0.61 13.44 3.80
N TYR A 251 -1.79 12.85 3.70
CA TYR A 251 -2.00 11.46 4.10
C TYR A 251 -1.28 10.48 3.17
N LEU A 252 -1.42 10.67 1.87
CA LEU A 252 -0.84 9.80 0.84
C LEU A 252 0.68 9.88 0.85
N GLU A 253 1.27 11.08 0.99
CA GLU A 253 2.72 11.28 1.11
C GLU A 253 3.34 10.52 2.30
N LYS A 254 2.61 10.38 3.42
CA LYS A 254 3.07 9.62 4.59
C LYS A 254 2.82 8.12 4.49
N THR A 255 1.91 7.71 3.61
CA THR A 255 1.46 6.31 3.51
C THR A 255 2.11 5.60 2.33
N PHE A 256 2.40 6.32 1.25
CA PHE A 256 2.83 5.80 -0.04
C PHE A 256 4.01 6.59 -0.60
N LYS A 257 4.84 5.93 -1.40
CA LYS A 257 5.91 6.59 -2.17
C LYS A 257 5.34 7.01 -3.52
N LEU A 258 4.73 8.19 -3.57
CA LEU A 258 4.19 8.79 -4.80
C LEU A 258 5.13 9.87 -5.32
N ASP A 259 5.14 10.07 -6.64
CA ASP A 259 5.91 11.14 -7.27
C ASP A 259 5.38 12.52 -6.85
N SER A 260 6.27 13.51 -6.76
CA SER A 260 5.92 14.88 -6.39
C SER A 260 4.84 15.48 -7.30
N ASP A 261 4.91 15.22 -8.61
CA ASP A 261 3.94 15.74 -9.57
C ASP A 261 2.52 15.25 -9.29
N VAL A 262 2.40 13.99 -8.85
CA VAL A 262 1.12 13.34 -8.51
C VAL A 262 0.56 13.93 -7.22
N LEU A 263 1.41 14.10 -6.21
CA LEU A 263 1.04 14.70 -4.93
C LEU A 263 0.62 16.16 -5.09
N GLU A 264 1.35 16.95 -5.88
CA GLU A 264 1.03 18.34 -6.20
C GLU A 264 -0.30 18.45 -6.96
N ALA A 265 -0.55 17.55 -7.93
CA ALA A 265 -1.82 17.48 -8.63
C ALA A 265 -2.99 17.26 -7.65
N ILE A 266 -2.86 16.31 -6.73
CA ILE A 266 -3.89 16.00 -5.72
C ILE A 266 -4.07 17.17 -4.74
N GLU A 267 -3.00 17.82 -4.31
CA GLU A 267 -3.07 18.95 -3.39
C GLU A 267 -3.89 20.11 -3.94
N TYR A 268 -3.61 20.49 -5.19
CA TYR A 268 -4.17 21.70 -5.79
C TYR A 268 -5.40 21.46 -6.66
N HIS A 269 -5.93 20.25 -6.79
CA HIS A 269 -7.09 20.01 -7.66
C HIS A 269 -8.36 20.80 -7.24
N THR A 270 -8.49 21.11 -5.94
CA THR A 270 -9.65 21.82 -5.37
C THR A 270 -9.54 23.34 -5.50
N LYS A 271 -8.31 23.84 -5.37
CA LYS A 271 -7.91 25.25 -5.45
C LYS A 271 -6.67 25.35 -6.34
N PRO A 272 -6.85 25.19 -7.66
CA PRO A 272 -5.73 25.15 -8.59
C PRO A 272 -4.98 26.48 -8.65
N ILE A 273 -3.66 26.41 -8.81
CA ILE A 273 -2.77 27.57 -8.93
C ILE A 273 -2.30 27.73 -10.38
N ALA A 274 -1.99 28.96 -10.79
CA ALA A 274 -1.57 29.25 -12.17
C ALA A 274 -0.30 28.48 -12.60
N SER A 275 0.60 28.18 -11.65
CA SER A 275 1.85 27.45 -11.88
C SER A 275 1.72 25.93 -11.77
N LEU A 276 0.49 25.39 -11.69
CA LEU A 276 0.27 23.96 -11.49
C LEU A 276 0.91 23.14 -12.61
N ASN A 277 1.60 22.06 -12.25
CA ASN A 277 2.28 21.19 -13.21
C ASN A 277 1.31 20.55 -14.22
N LYS A 278 1.84 20.01 -15.33
CA LYS A 278 1.03 19.42 -16.42
C LYS A 278 0.08 18.31 -15.93
N ILE A 279 0.49 17.46 -14.99
CA ILE A 279 -0.36 16.40 -14.41
C ILE A 279 -1.53 17.01 -13.64
N GLY A 280 -1.28 18.04 -12.83
CA GLY A 280 -2.31 18.77 -12.11
C GLY A 280 -3.28 19.50 -13.03
N GLN A 281 -2.80 20.13 -14.11
CA GLN A 281 -3.68 20.75 -15.12
C GLN A 281 -4.61 19.73 -15.75
N LEU A 282 -4.06 18.59 -16.18
CA LEU A 282 -4.83 17.49 -16.75
C LEU A 282 -5.85 16.91 -15.76
N LEU A 283 -5.47 16.76 -14.48
CA LEU A 283 -6.39 16.32 -13.43
C LEU A 283 -7.55 17.30 -13.25
N VAL A 284 -7.26 18.60 -13.13
CA VAL A 284 -8.28 19.63 -12.94
C VAL A 284 -9.25 19.66 -14.12
N ILE A 285 -8.74 19.59 -15.35
CA ILE A 285 -9.57 19.50 -16.55
C ILE A 285 -10.42 18.24 -16.51
N SER A 286 -9.84 17.10 -16.12
CA SER A 286 -10.56 15.82 -16.06
C SER A 286 -11.70 15.87 -15.04
N ASP A 287 -11.44 16.39 -13.84
CA ASP A 287 -12.46 16.53 -12.80
C ASP A 287 -13.55 17.53 -13.20
N LYS A 288 -13.20 18.61 -13.88
CA LYS A 288 -14.14 19.70 -14.19
C LYS A 288 -14.97 19.49 -15.45
N LEU A 289 -14.50 18.67 -16.39
CA LEU A 289 -15.14 18.48 -17.70
C LEU A 289 -15.61 17.05 -17.96
N GLU A 290 -15.53 16.14 -16.98
CA GLU A 290 -16.14 14.81 -17.14
C GLU A 290 -17.61 14.91 -17.57
N PRO A 291 -18.14 13.97 -18.38
CA PRO A 291 -19.40 14.18 -19.09
C PRO A 291 -20.62 14.52 -18.24
N HIS A 292 -20.69 14.09 -16.97
CA HIS A 292 -21.81 14.43 -16.08
C HIS A 292 -21.77 15.89 -15.60
N LYS A 293 -20.63 16.57 -15.70
CA LYS A 293 -20.50 18.01 -15.41
C LYS A 293 -20.73 18.90 -16.63
N LYS A 294 -21.11 18.35 -17.80
CA LYS A 294 -21.37 19.14 -19.02
C LYS A 294 -22.35 20.30 -18.79
N GLU A 295 -23.38 20.09 -17.97
CA GLU A 295 -24.41 21.10 -17.65
C GLU A 295 -23.89 22.28 -16.81
N SER A 296 -22.68 22.16 -16.25
CA SER A 296 -22.02 23.27 -15.54
C SER A 296 -21.51 24.37 -16.48
N TYR A 297 -21.58 24.15 -17.80
CA TYR A 297 -21.11 25.05 -18.83
C TYR A 297 -22.18 25.23 -19.91
N SER A 298 -22.17 26.36 -20.62
CA SER A 298 -22.98 26.46 -21.84
C SER A 298 -22.49 25.43 -22.87
N PRO A 299 -23.38 24.89 -23.73
CA PRO A 299 -22.98 23.91 -24.75
C PRO A 299 -21.82 24.39 -25.62
N GLN A 300 -21.84 25.66 -26.02
CA GLN A 300 -20.78 26.25 -26.83
C GLN A 300 -19.43 26.31 -26.10
N GLN A 301 -19.42 26.67 -24.82
CA GLN A 301 -18.20 26.71 -24.01
C GLN A 301 -17.62 25.30 -23.82
N TYR A 302 -18.46 24.33 -23.48
CA TYR A 302 -18.03 22.95 -23.29
C TYR A 302 -17.41 22.38 -24.58
N GLU A 303 -18.09 22.49 -25.72
CA GLU A 303 -17.58 22.00 -27.00
C GLU A 303 -16.28 22.71 -27.42
N THR A 304 -16.15 24.01 -27.13
CA THR A 304 -14.92 24.76 -27.38
C THR A 304 -13.74 24.19 -26.59
N MET A 305 -13.92 23.94 -25.28
CA MET A 305 -12.88 23.34 -24.44
C MET A 305 -12.52 21.93 -24.90
N ILE A 306 -13.50 21.09 -25.26
CA ILE A 306 -13.25 19.74 -25.79
C ILE A 306 -12.44 19.81 -27.09
N ASN A 307 -12.76 20.73 -28.00
CA ASN A 307 -12.00 20.91 -29.24
C ASN A 307 -10.58 21.40 -28.98
N GLN A 308 -10.37 22.31 -28.02
CA GLN A 308 -9.04 22.75 -27.60
C GLN A 308 -8.22 21.59 -26.99
N ILE A 309 -8.82 20.75 -26.15
CA ILE A 309 -8.15 19.55 -25.60
C ILE A 309 -7.70 18.62 -26.74
N LYS A 310 -8.57 18.35 -27.72
CA LYS A 310 -8.23 17.52 -28.89
C LYS A 310 -7.11 18.10 -29.75
N GLN A 311 -6.90 19.41 -29.71
CA GLN A 311 -5.78 20.10 -30.35
C GLN A 311 -4.53 20.17 -29.46
N GLY A 312 -4.54 19.56 -28.27
CA GLY A 312 -3.44 19.58 -27.30
C GLY A 312 -3.31 20.88 -26.51
N LYS A 313 -4.28 21.79 -26.58
CA LYS A 313 -4.26 23.13 -25.96
C LYS A 313 -4.66 23.08 -24.48
N ILE A 314 -4.03 22.20 -23.72
CA ILE A 314 -4.30 21.95 -22.30
C ILE A 314 -4.17 23.22 -21.45
N GLN A 315 -3.12 24.03 -21.69
CA GLN A 315 -2.89 25.26 -20.94
C GLN A 315 -3.98 26.31 -21.14
N GLU A 316 -4.52 26.44 -22.36
CA GLU A 316 -5.60 27.38 -22.66
C GLU A 316 -6.88 26.99 -21.90
N VAL A 317 -7.22 25.70 -21.90
CA VAL A 317 -8.41 25.18 -21.20
C VAL A 317 -8.23 25.29 -19.69
N PHE A 318 -7.06 24.95 -19.17
CA PHE A 318 -6.76 25.10 -17.74
C PHE A 318 -6.87 26.56 -17.29
N LYS A 319 -6.30 27.50 -18.07
CA LYS A 319 -6.41 28.94 -17.80
C LYS A 319 -7.87 29.39 -17.79
N TYR A 320 -8.68 28.93 -18.74
CA TYR A 320 -10.10 29.24 -18.77
C TYR A 320 -10.82 28.76 -17.49
N ILE A 321 -10.55 27.53 -17.03
CA ILE A 321 -11.13 26.97 -15.79
C ILE A 321 -10.69 27.78 -14.55
N LEU A 322 -9.44 28.23 -14.51
CA LEU A 322 -8.93 29.09 -13.43
C LEU A 322 -9.65 30.44 -13.37
N GLU A 323 -9.88 31.06 -14.53
CA GLU A 323 -10.54 32.37 -14.63
C GLU A 323 -12.05 32.28 -14.44
N ASN A 324 -12.64 31.10 -14.64
CA ASN A 324 -14.09 30.86 -14.59
C ASN A 324 -14.43 29.67 -13.67
N PRO A 325 -14.20 29.76 -12.35
CA PRO A 325 -14.43 28.66 -11.43
C PRO A 325 -15.94 28.32 -11.37
N THR A 326 -16.29 27.09 -11.73
CA THR A 326 -17.64 26.56 -11.55
C THR A 326 -17.92 26.28 -10.07
N LYS A 327 -19.16 26.55 -9.64
CA LYS A 327 -19.63 26.11 -8.31
C LYS A 327 -19.58 24.58 -8.28
N SER A 328 -18.87 24.06 -7.30
CA SER A 328 -18.52 22.64 -7.16
C SER A 328 -19.53 21.82 -6.38
#